data_AF-A0A933VCZ6-F1
#
_entry.id   AF-A0A933VCZ6-F1
#
_cell.length_a   1.000
_cell.length_b   1.000
_cell.length_c   1.000
_cell.angle_alpha   90.00
_cell.angle_beta   90.00
_cell.angle_gamma   90.00
#
_symmetry.space_group_name_H-M   'P 1'
#
loop_
_entity.id
_entity.type
_entity.pdbx_description
1 polymer ?
#
loop_
_entity_poly.entity_id
_entity_poly.type
_entity_poly.pdbx_seq_one_letter_code
_entity_poly.pdbx_strand_id
1 'polypeptide(L)'
;MDDNRTILDLPGIELRHLLTDPDPSRVRPRRGMQARNDPMPSHTLDDWLLAAAMPAVENRIPVELRHTIGNVDRTVGARLAGEIARRYSDAGLPADTIRVMFTGSAGQSFGAFCINGMHLTLIGEANDYVGKGMAGGTIIVRPPLNARWVTQDNFIAGNTLLYGATGGTLFAAGRVGERFAVRNCGAVAVVEGVGDHGCEYMTSGTVVVLGSTGRNFGAGMTGGVAYVYDRENKLAVRMNPQLVKAERIASEDDEARLRNLVKQHVDATESKWARGLLESWNETKQCFLKVVPK
;
A
#
# COMPACT_ATOMS: atom_id res chain seq x y z
N MET A 1 45.68 -25.71 32.93
CA MET A 1 45.61 -27.18 32.77
C MET A 1 44.52 -27.62 33.73
N ASP A 2 43.41 -28.22 33.38
CA ASP A 2 42.89 -28.82 32.15
C ASP A 2 41.41 -29.02 32.51
N ASP A 3 40.44 -28.34 31.89
CA ASP A 3 39.04 -28.81 32.00
C ASP A 3 38.04 -28.26 30.97
N ASN A 4 38.51 -27.74 29.83
CA ASN A 4 37.64 -27.35 28.72
C ASN A 4 37.65 -28.33 27.55
N ARG A 5 38.42 -29.42 27.64
CA ARG A 5 38.44 -30.45 26.58
C ARG A 5 37.24 -31.40 26.70
N THR A 6 36.66 -31.52 27.89
CA THR A 6 35.67 -32.56 28.22
C THR A 6 34.26 -32.25 27.68
N ILE A 7 33.97 -31.01 27.27
CA ILE A 7 32.67 -30.62 26.70
C ILE A 7 32.67 -30.72 25.16
N LEU A 8 33.83 -30.84 24.53
CA LEU A 8 33.98 -30.81 23.06
C LEU A 8 33.90 -32.20 22.40
N ASP A 9 33.95 -33.29 23.17
CA ASP A 9 34.00 -34.67 22.67
C ASP A 9 32.76 -35.48 23.06
N LEU A 10 31.56 -34.99 22.69
CA LEU A 10 30.39 -35.87 22.59
C LEU A 10 30.54 -36.72 21.32
N PRO A 11 30.46 -38.06 21.40
CA PRO A 11 30.61 -38.92 20.23
C PRO A 11 29.55 -38.57 19.17
N GLY A 12 29.99 -38.09 18.01
CA GLY A 12 29.15 -37.78 16.86
C GLY A 12 28.72 -36.32 16.70
N ILE A 13 29.13 -35.39 17.59
CA ILE A 13 28.82 -33.95 17.44
C ILE A 13 30.10 -33.12 17.55
N GLU A 14 30.46 -32.45 16.45
CA GLU A 14 31.66 -31.60 16.36
C GLU A 14 31.30 -30.11 16.54
N LEU A 15 31.41 -29.61 17.76
CA LEU A 15 31.04 -28.22 18.11
C LEU A 15 32.17 -27.19 17.92
N ARG A 16 33.36 -27.62 17.49
CA ARG A 16 34.53 -26.73 17.37
C ARG A 16 34.25 -25.51 16.51
N HIS A 17 33.43 -25.63 15.45
CA HIS A 17 33.11 -24.53 14.55
C HIS A 17 32.24 -23.44 15.19
N LEU A 18 31.52 -23.76 16.28
CA LEU A 18 30.69 -22.81 17.03
C LEU A 18 31.40 -22.25 18.26
N LEU A 19 32.27 -23.05 18.87
CA LEU A 19 32.92 -22.72 20.14
C LEU A 19 34.34 -22.18 19.99
N THR A 20 34.92 -22.21 18.79
CA THR A 20 36.24 -21.63 18.54
C THR A 20 36.18 -20.12 18.81
N ASP A 21 37.05 -19.65 19.71
CA ASP A 21 37.29 -18.22 19.89
C ASP A 21 37.74 -17.65 18.54
N PRO A 22 36.96 -16.76 17.90
CA PRO A 22 37.36 -16.21 16.62
C PRO A 22 38.68 -15.43 16.75
N ASP A 23 39.02 -14.93 17.95
CA ASP A 23 40.26 -14.21 18.26
C ASP A 23 41.05 -14.84 19.40
N PRO A 24 41.74 -15.99 19.20
CA PRO A 24 42.49 -16.66 20.26
C PRO A 24 43.58 -15.78 20.90
N SER A 25 44.11 -14.81 20.17
CA SER A 25 45.10 -13.83 20.63
C SER A 25 44.51 -12.76 21.56
N ARG A 26 43.19 -12.62 21.63
CA ARG A 26 42.44 -11.68 22.49
C ARG A 26 42.86 -10.21 22.33
N VAL A 27 43.34 -9.84 21.16
CA VAL A 27 43.78 -8.47 20.83
C VAL A 27 42.69 -7.63 20.19
N ARG A 28 41.64 -8.26 19.64
CA ARG A 28 40.53 -7.57 18.99
C ARG A 28 39.50 -7.07 20.02
N PRO A 29 38.79 -5.97 19.71
CA PRO A 29 37.73 -5.47 20.57
C PRO A 29 36.64 -6.51 20.82
N ARG A 30 36.28 -6.72 22.09
CA ARG A 30 35.23 -7.67 22.52
C ARG A 30 33.81 -7.09 22.51
N ARG A 31 33.68 -5.83 22.12
CA ARG A 31 32.41 -5.13 21.92
C ARG A 31 32.35 -4.59 20.51
N GLY A 32 31.15 -4.42 19.96
CA GLY A 32 30.96 -3.73 18.69
C GLY A 32 31.56 -2.33 18.76
N MET A 33 32.58 -2.07 17.94
CA MET A 33 33.23 -0.75 17.84
C MET A 33 32.68 0.07 16.68
N GLN A 34 31.81 -0.53 15.85
CA GLN A 34 31.17 0.16 14.75
C GLN A 34 30.19 1.20 15.30
N ALA A 35 30.34 2.44 14.85
CA ALA A 35 29.38 3.49 15.13
C ALA A 35 28.00 3.13 14.54
N ARG A 36 26.94 3.77 15.02
CA ARG A 36 25.61 3.60 14.45
C ARG A 36 25.67 3.91 12.95
N ASN A 37 25.05 3.05 12.14
CA ASN A 37 24.97 3.25 10.70
C ASN A 37 23.91 4.30 10.38
N ASP A 38 24.23 5.56 10.66
CA ASP A 38 23.36 6.68 10.37
C ASP A 38 23.29 6.91 8.86
N PRO A 39 22.09 7.16 8.32
CA PRO A 39 21.96 7.53 6.91
C PRO A 39 22.72 8.83 6.67
N MET A 40 23.41 8.92 5.52
CA MET A 40 24.07 10.17 5.14
C MET A 40 23.04 11.30 5.03
N PRO A 41 23.35 12.51 5.52
CA PRO A 41 22.51 13.67 5.31
C PRO A 41 22.30 13.89 3.81
N SER A 42 21.05 13.83 3.37
CA SER A 42 20.65 14.20 2.02
C SER A 42 19.42 15.08 2.11
N HIS A 43 19.33 16.09 1.24
CA HIS A 43 18.15 16.92 1.12
C HIS A 43 17.20 16.24 0.14
N THR A 44 16.32 15.39 0.66
CA THR A 44 15.34 14.67 -0.14
C THR A 44 14.06 15.48 -0.32
N LEU A 45 13.21 15.12 -1.28
CA LEU A 45 11.87 15.68 -1.38
C LEU A 45 11.06 15.49 -0.08
N ASP A 46 11.32 14.40 0.66
CA ASP A 46 10.65 14.11 1.92
C ASP A 46 11.12 15.04 3.06
N ASP A 47 12.37 15.50 3.03
CA ASP A 47 12.87 16.55 3.95
C ASP A 47 12.15 17.89 3.72
N TRP A 48 12.01 18.27 2.45
CA TRP A 48 11.26 19.47 2.07
C TRP A 48 9.80 19.36 2.52
N LEU A 49 9.16 18.21 2.26
CA LEU A 49 7.78 17.98 2.62
C LEU A 49 7.56 18.11 4.13
N LEU A 50 8.43 17.47 4.93
CA LEU A 50 8.36 17.57 6.39
C LEU A 50 8.50 19.03 6.84
N ALA A 51 9.52 19.75 6.37
CA ALA A 51 9.75 21.14 6.73
C ALA A 51 8.55 22.04 6.37
N ALA A 52 7.99 21.87 5.17
CA ALA A 52 6.83 22.62 4.70
C ALA A 52 5.54 22.30 5.49
N ALA A 53 5.41 21.08 5.99
CA ALA A 53 4.25 20.62 6.76
C ALA A 53 4.36 20.88 8.28
N MET A 54 5.48 21.41 8.78
CA MET A 54 5.66 21.66 10.22
C MET A 54 4.53 22.49 10.86
N PRO A 55 3.97 23.56 10.24
CA PRO A 55 2.85 24.28 10.82
C PRO A 55 1.65 23.37 11.16
N ALA A 56 1.35 22.39 10.31
CA ALA A 56 0.33 21.38 10.55
C ALA A 56 0.73 20.38 11.63
N VAL A 57 1.97 19.90 11.58
CA VAL A 57 2.50 18.89 12.52
C VAL A 57 2.60 19.44 13.94
N GLU A 58 2.90 20.72 14.13
CA GLU A 58 3.09 21.31 15.46
C GLU A 58 1.80 21.90 16.03
N ASN A 59 1.03 22.59 15.19
CA ASN A 59 -0.09 23.42 15.63
C ASN A 59 -1.44 22.97 15.06
N ARG A 60 -1.48 21.85 14.31
CA ARG A 60 -2.68 21.35 13.63
C ARG A 60 -3.31 22.36 12.66
N ILE A 61 -2.50 23.30 12.15
CA ILE A 61 -2.92 24.29 11.15
C ILE A 61 -2.99 23.60 9.79
N PRO A 62 -4.13 23.60 9.09
CA PRO A 62 -4.22 22.99 7.77
C PRO A 62 -3.22 23.60 6.78
N VAL A 63 -2.55 22.76 6.00
CA VAL A 63 -1.60 23.17 4.95
C VAL A 63 -1.94 22.51 3.62
N GLU A 64 -1.80 23.27 2.54
CA GLU A 64 -1.90 22.79 1.17
C GLU A 64 -0.59 23.04 0.43
N LEU A 65 0.00 21.97 -0.10
CA LEU A 65 1.31 21.99 -0.73
C LEU A 65 1.23 21.44 -2.15
N ARG A 66 2.10 21.93 -3.03
CA ARG A 66 2.22 21.45 -4.41
C ARG A 66 3.69 21.29 -4.77
N HIS A 67 4.06 20.19 -5.44
CA HIS A 67 5.44 19.95 -5.85
C HIS A 67 5.53 19.02 -7.07
N THR A 68 6.59 19.12 -7.87
CA THR A 68 6.91 18.11 -8.89
C THR A 68 7.58 16.90 -8.28
N ILE A 69 7.37 15.70 -8.81
CA ILE A 69 7.99 14.47 -8.30
C ILE A 69 8.62 13.66 -9.42
N GLY A 70 9.81 13.11 -9.17
CA GLY A 70 10.53 12.21 -10.07
C GLY A 70 10.67 10.80 -9.50
N ASN A 71 10.99 9.84 -10.36
CA ASN A 71 11.09 8.43 -9.97
C ASN A 71 12.26 8.14 -8.99
N VAL A 72 13.20 9.07 -8.87
CA VAL A 72 14.29 9.07 -7.88
C VAL A 72 13.82 9.47 -6.48
N ASP A 73 12.68 10.17 -6.38
CA ASP A 73 12.05 10.57 -5.12
C ASP A 73 11.30 9.38 -4.54
N ARG A 74 12.01 8.62 -3.69
CA ARG A 74 11.49 7.41 -3.04
C ARG A 74 10.94 7.75 -1.66
N THR A 75 9.99 6.95 -1.20
CA THR A 75 9.44 7.02 0.18
C THR A 75 8.86 8.39 0.57
N VAL A 76 8.47 9.22 -0.41
CA VAL A 76 7.87 10.54 -0.15
C VAL A 76 6.60 10.39 0.69
N GLY A 77 6.54 11.13 1.80
CA GLY A 77 5.51 11.06 2.83
C GLY A 77 5.93 10.28 4.08
N ALA A 78 6.93 9.39 4.01
CA ALA A 78 7.23 8.46 5.10
C ALA A 78 7.81 9.16 6.35
N ARG A 79 8.72 10.12 6.18
CA ARG A 79 9.26 10.88 7.32
C ARG A 79 8.22 11.80 7.94
N LEU A 80 7.36 12.39 7.11
CA LEU A 80 6.22 13.16 7.59
C LEU A 80 5.29 12.30 8.44
N ALA A 81 4.92 11.11 7.94
CA ALA A 81 4.11 10.15 8.70
C ALA A 81 4.78 9.74 10.02
N GLY A 82 6.09 9.48 9.99
CA GLY A 82 6.87 9.16 11.19
C GLY A 82 6.87 10.27 12.23
N GLU A 83 7.00 11.53 11.81
CA GLU A 83 6.94 12.68 12.72
C GLU A 83 5.53 12.87 13.31
N ILE A 84 4.48 12.69 12.50
CA ILE A 84 3.08 12.71 12.99
C ILE A 84 2.87 11.60 14.01
N ALA A 85 3.28 10.36 13.71
CA ALA A 85 3.15 9.22 14.61
C ALA A 85 3.96 9.41 15.90
N ARG A 86 5.14 10.03 15.83
CA ARG A 86 5.95 10.34 17.01
C ARG A 86 5.23 11.29 17.97
N ARG A 87 4.44 12.22 17.45
CA ARG A 87 3.73 13.24 18.24
C ARG A 87 2.33 12.80 18.68
N TYR A 88 1.62 12.06 17.82
CA TYR A 88 0.19 11.79 17.98
C TYR A 88 -0.15 10.29 17.94
N SER A 89 0.85 9.41 17.79
CA SER A 89 0.66 7.96 17.64
C SER A 89 -0.36 7.65 16.52
N ASP A 90 -1.09 6.55 16.63
CA ASP A 90 -2.05 6.10 15.61
C ASP A 90 -3.23 7.07 15.40
N ALA A 91 -3.51 7.95 16.36
CA ALA A 91 -4.57 8.96 16.21
C ALA A 91 -4.25 9.94 15.06
N GLY A 92 -2.97 10.26 14.87
CA GLY A 92 -2.51 11.19 13.84
C GLY A 92 -3.10 12.60 13.99
N LEU A 93 -3.35 13.24 12.86
CA LEU A 93 -3.96 14.58 12.78
C LEU A 93 -5.43 14.47 12.32
N PRO A 94 -6.25 15.52 12.55
CA PRO A 94 -7.57 15.63 11.93
C PRO A 94 -7.49 15.40 10.43
N ALA A 95 -8.54 14.81 9.85
CA ALA A 95 -8.59 14.50 8.42
C ALA A 95 -8.22 15.71 7.58
N ASP A 96 -7.40 15.46 6.55
CA ASP A 96 -6.93 16.47 5.60
C ASP A 96 -6.20 17.70 6.17
N THR A 97 -5.60 17.59 7.36
CA THR A 97 -4.76 18.68 7.89
C THR A 97 -3.57 18.97 6.96
N ILE A 98 -3.05 17.96 6.25
CA ILE A 98 -1.95 18.12 5.30
C ILE A 98 -2.39 17.59 3.94
N ARG A 99 -2.70 18.49 3.01
CA ARG A 99 -2.97 18.15 1.61
C ARG A 99 -1.75 18.44 0.76
N VAL A 100 -1.30 17.45 0.01
CA VAL A 100 -0.15 17.60 -0.89
C VAL A 100 -0.51 17.08 -2.26
N MET A 101 -0.32 17.92 -3.27
CA MET A 101 -0.51 17.54 -4.66
C MET A 101 0.84 17.47 -5.38
N PHE A 102 1.19 16.28 -5.82
CA PHE A 102 2.37 16.01 -6.63
C PHE A 102 2.02 15.93 -8.11
N THR A 103 2.95 16.32 -8.98
CA THR A 103 2.83 16.13 -10.43
C THR A 103 4.10 15.49 -10.97
N GLY A 104 3.98 14.35 -11.66
CA GLY A 104 5.12 13.63 -12.23
C GLY A 104 5.05 12.11 -12.02
N SER A 105 6.21 11.48 -11.86
CA SER A 105 6.33 10.03 -11.70
C SER A 105 6.91 9.74 -10.32
N ALA A 106 6.14 9.16 -9.40
CA ALA A 106 6.63 8.90 -8.05
C ALA A 106 7.53 7.67 -8.01
N GLY A 107 8.64 7.76 -7.27
CA GLY A 107 9.50 6.62 -7.00
C GLY A 107 8.84 5.55 -6.12
N GLN A 108 9.61 4.51 -5.80
CA GLN A 108 9.11 3.42 -4.96
C GLN A 108 8.63 3.92 -3.59
N SER A 109 7.60 3.26 -3.05
CA SER A 109 7.07 3.49 -1.70
C SER A 109 6.45 4.88 -1.48
N PHE A 110 5.85 5.48 -2.51
CA PHE A 110 5.07 6.72 -2.36
C PHE A 110 3.97 6.58 -1.30
N GLY A 111 3.93 7.49 -0.33
CA GLY A 111 2.96 7.45 0.77
C GLY A 111 3.12 6.24 1.69
N ALA A 112 4.30 5.64 1.78
CA ALA A 112 4.56 4.58 2.75
C ALA A 112 4.27 5.07 4.17
N PHE A 113 3.61 4.23 4.96
CA PHE A 113 3.19 4.49 6.33
C PHE A 113 2.26 5.70 6.49
N CYS A 114 1.61 6.15 5.39
CA CYS A 114 0.63 7.24 5.44
C CYS A 114 -0.35 7.04 6.61
N ILE A 115 -0.59 8.12 7.35
CA ILE A 115 -1.32 8.14 8.62
C ILE A 115 -2.41 9.23 8.58
N ASN A 116 -3.35 9.16 9.53
CA ASN A 116 -4.46 10.10 9.62
C ASN A 116 -4.01 11.57 9.58
N GLY A 117 -4.73 12.34 8.76
CA GLY A 117 -4.49 13.76 8.47
C GLY A 117 -3.59 14.04 7.27
N MET A 118 -2.95 13.01 6.68
CA MET A 118 -2.27 13.13 5.39
C MET A 118 -3.23 12.85 4.23
N HIS A 119 -3.19 13.72 3.22
CA HIS A 119 -3.93 13.59 1.97
C HIS A 119 -2.99 13.83 0.80
N LEU A 120 -2.53 12.76 0.15
CA LEU A 120 -1.52 12.80 -0.90
C LEU A 120 -2.15 12.53 -2.26
N THR A 121 -2.19 13.53 -3.13
CA THR A 121 -2.64 13.38 -4.52
C THR A 121 -1.44 13.35 -5.46
N LEU A 122 -1.39 12.39 -6.35
CA LEU A 122 -0.40 12.29 -7.42
C LEU A 122 -1.10 12.39 -8.77
N ILE A 123 -0.78 13.46 -9.51
CA ILE A 123 -1.16 13.64 -10.90
C ILE A 123 -0.01 13.08 -11.77
N GLY A 124 -0.20 11.88 -12.29
CA GLY A 124 0.81 11.14 -13.05
C GLY A 124 0.75 9.65 -12.74
N GLU A 125 1.90 9.05 -12.46
CA GLU A 125 2.05 7.60 -12.23
C GLU A 125 3.01 7.31 -11.06
N ALA A 126 2.95 6.12 -10.50
CA ALA A 126 3.80 5.69 -9.40
C ALA A 126 4.49 4.34 -9.66
N ASN A 127 5.65 4.14 -9.05
CA ASN A 127 6.30 2.83 -9.04
C ASN A 127 5.71 1.91 -7.95
N ASP A 128 6.43 0.85 -7.58
CA ASP A 128 5.97 -0.15 -6.61
C ASP A 128 5.73 0.42 -5.20
N TYR A 129 4.97 -0.33 -4.40
CA TYR A 129 4.80 -0.12 -2.95
C TYR A 129 4.04 1.14 -2.53
N VAL A 130 3.20 1.72 -3.40
CA VAL A 130 2.33 2.83 -3.00
C VAL A 130 1.50 2.45 -1.77
N GLY A 131 1.54 3.28 -0.73
CA GLY A 131 0.82 3.03 0.51
C GLY A 131 1.30 1.79 1.28
N LYS A 132 2.55 1.35 1.10
CA LYS A 132 3.14 0.27 1.91
C LYS A 132 2.99 0.59 3.41
N GLY A 133 2.40 -0.33 4.17
CA GLY A 133 2.16 -0.17 5.60
C GLY A 133 1.27 1.04 5.95
N MET A 134 0.43 1.52 5.03
CA MET A 134 -0.51 2.62 5.28
C MET A 134 -1.41 2.29 6.48
N ALA A 135 -1.51 3.22 7.42
CA ALA A 135 -2.31 3.07 8.64
C ALA A 135 -3.54 4.00 8.66
N GLY A 136 -3.55 5.05 7.85
CA GLY A 136 -4.60 6.05 7.80
C GLY A 136 -4.41 7.02 6.64
N GLY A 137 -5.20 8.10 6.64
CA GLY A 137 -5.11 9.14 5.61
C GLY A 137 -5.61 8.70 4.23
N THR A 138 -5.25 9.47 3.20
CA THR A 138 -5.73 9.27 1.83
C THR A 138 -4.60 9.39 0.82
N ILE A 139 -4.55 8.46 -0.12
CA ILE A 139 -3.65 8.51 -1.28
C ILE A 139 -4.50 8.44 -2.54
N ILE A 140 -4.25 9.36 -3.47
CA ILE A 140 -4.92 9.43 -4.76
C ILE A 140 -3.85 9.37 -5.85
N VAL A 141 -4.02 8.51 -6.83
CA VAL A 141 -3.17 8.45 -8.04
C VAL A 141 -4.08 8.55 -9.26
N ARG A 142 -3.89 9.58 -10.08
CA ARG A 142 -4.69 9.76 -11.29
C ARG A 142 -3.85 10.34 -12.43
N PRO A 143 -4.21 10.08 -13.69
CA PRO A 143 -3.51 10.73 -14.78
C PRO A 143 -3.85 12.23 -14.83
N PRO A 144 -3.09 13.02 -15.61
CA PRO A 144 -3.53 14.35 -16.03
C PRO A 144 -4.89 14.27 -16.75
N LEU A 145 -5.73 15.32 -16.61
CA LEU A 145 -7.08 15.33 -17.18
C LEU A 145 -7.11 15.27 -18.72
N ASN A 146 -6.02 15.69 -19.36
CA ASN A 146 -5.82 15.64 -20.80
C ASN A 146 -5.10 14.37 -21.28
N ALA A 147 -4.94 13.36 -20.42
CA ALA A 147 -4.40 12.07 -20.83
C ALA A 147 -5.23 11.48 -21.98
N ARG A 148 -4.53 10.95 -23.00
CA ARG A 148 -5.14 10.45 -24.24
C ARG A 148 -5.45 8.95 -24.20
N TRP A 149 -5.02 8.25 -23.17
CA TRP A 149 -5.27 6.84 -22.95
C TRP A 149 -6.44 6.64 -21.97
N VAL A 150 -7.06 5.47 -22.05
CA VAL A 150 -8.15 5.07 -21.15
C VAL A 150 -7.57 4.42 -19.89
N THR A 151 -8.06 4.81 -18.72
CA THR A 151 -7.46 4.47 -17.43
C THR A 151 -7.55 2.97 -17.13
N GLN A 152 -8.68 2.34 -17.45
CA GLN A 152 -8.94 0.93 -17.14
C GLN A 152 -8.07 -0.07 -17.90
N ASP A 153 -7.40 0.35 -18.98
CA ASP A 153 -6.53 -0.50 -19.79
C ASP A 153 -5.03 -0.24 -19.56
N ASN A 154 -4.67 0.82 -18.83
CA ASN A 154 -3.29 1.27 -18.67
C ASN A 154 -2.83 1.22 -17.22
N PHE A 155 -1.57 0.83 -16.99
CA PHE A 155 -0.99 0.83 -15.66
C PHE A 155 -0.71 2.25 -15.19
N ILE A 156 -1.08 2.54 -13.95
CA ILE A 156 -0.82 3.82 -13.28
C ILE A 156 0.07 3.66 -12.05
N ALA A 157 0.15 2.44 -11.50
CA ALA A 157 1.04 2.12 -10.40
C ALA A 157 1.64 0.72 -10.53
N GLY A 158 2.80 0.52 -9.90
CA GLY A 158 3.55 -0.74 -9.93
C GLY A 158 2.94 -1.86 -9.06
N ASN A 159 3.80 -2.64 -8.43
CA ASN A 159 3.44 -3.85 -7.69
C ASN A 159 3.33 -3.62 -6.17
N THR A 160 2.68 -4.55 -5.48
CA THR A 160 2.72 -4.68 -4.00
C THR A 160 2.24 -3.41 -3.28
N LEU A 161 1.26 -2.72 -3.87
CA LEU A 161 0.59 -1.60 -3.22
C LEU A 161 -0.16 -2.07 -1.99
N LEU A 162 -0.24 -1.20 -0.98
CA LEU A 162 -0.93 -1.45 0.30
C LEU A 162 -0.40 -2.67 1.05
N TYR A 163 0.87 -3.04 0.83
CA TYR A 163 1.48 -4.16 1.52
C TYR A 163 1.38 -3.98 3.04
N GLY A 164 0.62 -4.82 3.71
CA GLY A 164 0.46 -4.78 5.16
C GLY A 164 -0.31 -3.56 5.68
N ALA A 165 -1.08 -2.87 4.82
CA ALA A 165 -1.84 -1.69 5.24
C ALA A 165 -2.89 -2.04 6.30
N THR A 166 -3.00 -1.23 7.36
CA THR A 166 -3.91 -1.43 8.49
C THR A 166 -5.08 -0.44 8.51
N GLY A 167 -5.07 0.55 7.63
CA GLY A 167 -6.14 1.55 7.51
C GLY A 167 -5.89 2.53 6.37
N GLY A 168 -6.73 3.55 6.29
CA GLY A 168 -6.64 4.58 5.26
C GLY A 168 -7.33 4.23 3.94
N THR A 169 -7.24 5.13 2.97
CA THR A 169 -7.94 5.01 1.68
C THR A 169 -7.04 5.30 0.48
N LEU A 170 -7.05 4.40 -0.51
CA LEU A 170 -6.34 4.54 -1.78
C LEU A 170 -7.32 4.59 -2.96
N PHE A 171 -7.21 5.62 -3.80
CA PHE A 171 -7.91 5.68 -5.08
C PHE A 171 -6.89 5.76 -6.22
N ALA A 172 -6.89 4.81 -7.15
CA ALA A 172 -5.98 4.84 -8.31
C ALA A 172 -6.76 4.70 -9.62
N ALA A 173 -6.83 5.77 -10.43
CA ALA A 173 -7.51 5.77 -11.73
C ALA A 173 -6.64 5.11 -12.80
N GLY A 174 -6.50 3.80 -12.69
CA GLY A 174 -5.84 2.94 -13.68
C GLY A 174 -5.62 1.54 -13.16
N ARG A 175 -4.97 0.72 -13.98
CA ARG A 175 -4.52 -0.62 -13.58
C ARG A 175 -3.32 -0.52 -12.65
N VAL A 176 -3.22 -1.47 -11.73
CA VAL A 176 -2.05 -1.63 -10.85
C VAL A 176 -1.45 -3.01 -11.07
N GLY A 177 -0.17 -3.15 -10.73
CA GLY A 177 0.61 -4.36 -10.94
C GLY A 177 0.20 -5.54 -10.05
N GLU A 178 1.14 -6.46 -9.88
CA GLU A 178 0.97 -7.71 -9.13
C GLU A 178 0.90 -7.47 -7.62
N ARG A 179 0.35 -8.45 -6.89
CA ARG A 179 0.27 -8.45 -5.41
C ARG A 179 -0.38 -7.19 -4.83
N PHE A 180 -1.33 -6.62 -5.56
CA PHE A 180 -2.12 -5.50 -5.06
C PHE A 180 -2.85 -5.88 -3.77
N ALA A 181 -2.78 -5.02 -2.75
CA ALA A 181 -3.40 -5.25 -1.44
C ALA A 181 -2.95 -6.54 -0.75
N VAL A 182 -1.71 -6.98 -1.01
CA VAL A 182 -1.13 -8.14 -0.32
C VAL A 182 -1.03 -7.87 1.18
N ARG A 183 -1.57 -8.78 1.98
CA ARG A 183 -1.66 -8.62 3.45
C ARG A 183 -2.36 -7.34 3.88
N ASN A 184 -3.32 -6.84 3.11
CA ASN A 184 -4.18 -5.75 3.58
C ASN A 184 -4.98 -6.21 4.80
N CYS A 185 -4.92 -5.41 5.87
CA CYS A 185 -5.48 -5.64 7.19
C CYS A 185 -6.45 -4.52 7.60
N GLY A 186 -6.84 -3.61 6.71
CA GLY A 186 -7.82 -2.57 7.06
C GLY A 186 -7.98 -1.41 6.09
N ALA A 187 -7.12 -1.28 5.08
CA ALA A 187 -7.24 -0.22 4.09
C ALA A 187 -8.44 -0.43 3.15
N VAL A 188 -9.01 0.68 2.71
CA VAL A 188 -10.01 0.75 1.65
C VAL A 188 -9.31 1.15 0.34
N ALA A 189 -9.59 0.47 -0.75
CA ALA A 189 -8.97 0.80 -2.03
C ALA A 189 -9.92 0.63 -3.21
N VAL A 190 -9.83 1.55 -4.19
CA VAL A 190 -10.52 1.42 -5.48
C VAL A 190 -9.52 1.64 -6.61
N VAL A 191 -9.40 0.65 -7.49
CA VAL A 191 -8.49 0.64 -8.66
C VAL A 191 -9.23 0.14 -9.90
N GLU A 192 -8.72 0.41 -11.09
CA GLU A 192 -9.41 0.08 -12.35
C GLU A 192 -8.96 -1.23 -13.00
N GLY A 193 -8.05 -1.95 -12.34
CA GLY A 193 -7.65 -3.30 -12.70
C GLY A 193 -6.44 -3.71 -11.87
N VAL A 194 -6.21 -5.01 -11.73
CA VAL A 194 -5.09 -5.55 -10.93
C VAL A 194 -4.36 -6.63 -11.71
N GLY A 195 -3.05 -6.77 -11.46
CA GLY A 195 -2.24 -7.89 -11.93
C GLY A 195 -2.53 -9.20 -11.19
N ASP A 196 -1.60 -10.15 -11.30
CA ASP A 196 -1.67 -11.44 -10.62
C ASP A 196 -1.55 -11.26 -9.09
N HIS A 197 -2.08 -12.22 -8.31
CA HIS A 197 -2.00 -12.26 -6.85
C HIS A 197 -2.69 -11.07 -6.13
N GLY A 198 -3.72 -10.48 -6.74
CA GLY A 198 -4.52 -9.45 -6.07
C GLY A 198 -5.18 -9.97 -4.79
N CYS A 199 -5.18 -9.16 -3.73
CA CYS A 199 -5.71 -9.47 -2.38
C CYS A 199 -5.08 -10.70 -1.70
N GLU A 200 -3.87 -11.10 -2.11
CA GLU A 200 -3.18 -12.25 -1.53
C GLU A 200 -2.94 -12.02 -0.02
N TYR A 201 -3.27 -13.00 0.82
CA TYR A 201 -3.15 -12.91 2.29
C TYR A 201 -3.91 -11.74 2.95
N MET A 202 -4.90 -11.15 2.30
CA MET A 202 -5.74 -10.10 2.89
C MET A 202 -6.55 -10.64 4.07
N THR A 203 -6.54 -9.92 5.19
CA THR A 203 -7.19 -10.32 6.45
C THR A 203 -8.27 -9.34 6.91
N SER A 204 -8.34 -8.14 6.34
CA SER A 204 -9.40 -7.15 6.58
C SER A 204 -9.31 -6.03 5.53
N GLY A 205 -10.23 -5.06 5.58
CA GLY A 205 -10.31 -3.95 4.64
C GLY A 205 -11.31 -4.18 3.51
N THR A 206 -11.32 -3.27 2.53
CA THR A 206 -12.22 -3.34 1.38
C THR A 206 -11.53 -2.96 0.10
N VAL A 207 -11.58 -3.84 -0.89
CA VAL A 207 -10.99 -3.61 -2.21
C VAL A 207 -12.09 -3.54 -3.25
N VAL A 208 -12.03 -2.58 -4.16
CA VAL A 208 -12.89 -2.50 -5.33
C VAL A 208 -12.00 -2.49 -6.57
N VAL A 209 -12.23 -3.44 -7.48
CA VAL A 209 -11.54 -3.53 -8.76
C VAL A 209 -12.56 -3.27 -9.87
N LEU A 210 -12.44 -2.12 -10.53
CA LEU A 210 -13.36 -1.66 -11.57
C LEU A 210 -13.02 -2.23 -12.97
N GLY A 211 -12.27 -3.33 -13.04
CA GLY A 211 -11.85 -3.92 -14.30
C GLY A 211 -11.21 -5.29 -14.11
N SER A 212 -10.33 -5.66 -15.05
CA SER A 212 -9.76 -7.00 -15.08
C SER A 212 -8.87 -7.30 -13.87
N THR A 213 -8.92 -8.55 -13.41
CA THR A 213 -7.98 -9.13 -12.44
C THR A 213 -6.97 -10.04 -13.14
N GLY A 214 -5.79 -10.24 -12.53
CA GLY A 214 -4.86 -11.31 -12.89
C GLY A 214 -5.20 -12.64 -12.20
N ARG A 215 -4.31 -13.62 -12.36
CA ARG A 215 -4.43 -14.97 -11.81
C ARG A 215 -4.22 -15.01 -10.29
N ASN A 216 -4.64 -16.11 -9.68
CA ASN A 216 -4.48 -16.39 -8.25
C ASN A 216 -5.03 -15.30 -7.31
N PHE A 217 -6.10 -14.61 -7.74
CA PHE A 217 -6.76 -13.57 -6.95
C PHE A 217 -7.35 -14.17 -5.66
N GLY A 218 -7.15 -13.49 -4.52
CA GLY A 218 -7.66 -13.92 -3.22
C GLY A 218 -6.94 -15.13 -2.60
N ALA A 219 -5.78 -15.53 -3.11
CA ALA A 219 -5.03 -16.63 -2.51
C ALA A 219 -4.61 -16.31 -1.07
N GLY A 220 -4.91 -17.22 -0.13
CA GLY A 220 -4.61 -16.97 1.29
C GLY A 220 -5.44 -15.85 1.94
N MET A 221 -6.42 -15.27 1.25
CA MET A 221 -7.30 -14.24 1.82
C MET A 221 -8.23 -14.88 2.85
N THR A 222 -8.12 -14.43 4.10
CA THR A 222 -8.85 -14.97 5.26
C THR A 222 -9.80 -13.94 5.89
N GLY A 223 -9.78 -12.68 5.43
CA GLY A 223 -10.68 -11.64 5.92
C GLY A 223 -10.83 -10.46 4.95
N GLY A 224 -11.80 -9.59 5.22
CA GLY A 224 -12.14 -8.45 4.38
C GLY A 224 -13.09 -8.79 3.22
N VAL A 225 -13.34 -7.80 2.35
CA VAL A 225 -14.25 -7.92 1.20
C VAL A 225 -13.59 -7.34 -0.03
N ALA A 226 -13.67 -8.03 -1.17
CA ALA A 226 -13.31 -7.47 -2.47
C ALA A 226 -14.50 -7.48 -3.43
N TYR A 227 -14.78 -6.35 -4.08
CA TYR A 227 -15.77 -6.26 -5.15
C TYR A 227 -15.04 -6.17 -6.48
N VAL A 228 -15.35 -7.06 -7.41
CA VAL A 228 -14.68 -7.14 -8.72
C VAL A 228 -15.70 -6.97 -9.82
N TYR A 229 -15.48 -5.99 -10.69
CA TYR A 229 -16.25 -5.80 -11.91
C TYR A 229 -15.81 -6.83 -12.97
N ASP A 230 -16.54 -7.93 -13.07
CA ASP A 230 -16.20 -9.07 -13.94
C ASP A 230 -17.09 -9.11 -15.19
N ARG A 231 -16.97 -8.08 -16.04
CA ARG A 231 -17.74 -7.98 -17.28
C ARG A 231 -17.55 -9.17 -18.23
N GLU A 232 -16.38 -9.80 -18.21
CA GLU A 232 -16.01 -10.90 -19.11
C GLU A 232 -16.21 -12.30 -18.51
N ASN A 233 -16.76 -12.40 -17.30
CA ASN A 233 -16.93 -13.66 -16.56
C ASN A 233 -15.62 -14.47 -16.41
N LYS A 234 -14.49 -13.79 -16.21
CA LYS A 234 -13.15 -14.39 -16.11
C LYS A 234 -12.68 -14.57 -14.67
N LEU A 235 -13.35 -13.98 -13.68
CA LEU A 235 -12.91 -14.04 -12.29
C LEU A 235 -12.89 -15.49 -11.78
N ALA A 236 -13.88 -16.31 -12.15
CA ALA A 236 -13.99 -17.69 -11.67
C ALA A 236 -12.74 -18.55 -11.97
N VAL A 237 -12.11 -18.35 -13.14
CA VAL A 237 -10.88 -19.07 -13.54
C VAL A 237 -9.60 -18.39 -13.09
N ARG A 238 -9.69 -17.14 -12.61
CA ARG A 238 -8.55 -16.32 -12.16
C ARG A 238 -8.44 -16.26 -10.63
N MET A 239 -9.52 -16.52 -9.91
CA MET A 239 -9.58 -16.59 -8.45
C MET A 239 -8.96 -17.89 -7.94
N ASN A 240 -8.29 -17.83 -6.80
CA ASN A 240 -7.90 -19.02 -6.05
C ASN A 240 -9.08 -19.49 -5.20
N PRO A 241 -9.68 -20.66 -5.47
CA PRO A 241 -10.92 -21.08 -4.80
C PRO A 241 -10.67 -21.74 -3.44
N GLN A 242 -9.42 -21.81 -2.94
CA GLN A 242 -9.10 -22.56 -1.73
C GLN A 242 -9.84 -21.97 -0.50
N LEU A 243 -9.64 -20.68 -0.23
CA LEU A 243 -10.15 -20.00 0.96
C LEU A 243 -11.20 -18.93 0.69
N VAL A 244 -11.41 -18.54 -0.58
CA VAL A 244 -12.41 -17.55 -0.95
C VAL A 244 -13.50 -18.15 -1.84
N LYS A 245 -14.65 -17.47 -1.87
CA LYS A 245 -15.75 -17.70 -2.80
C LYS A 245 -16.14 -16.37 -3.44
N ALA A 246 -16.71 -16.44 -4.64
CA ALA A 246 -17.33 -15.30 -5.31
C ALA A 246 -18.85 -15.48 -5.32
N GLU A 247 -19.57 -14.44 -4.92
CA GLU A 247 -21.04 -14.41 -4.88
C GLU A 247 -21.59 -13.14 -5.54
N ARG A 248 -22.86 -13.17 -5.95
CA ARG A 248 -23.54 -11.98 -6.45
C ARG A 248 -23.78 -11.01 -5.30
N ILE A 249 -23.81 -9.71 -5.61
CA ILE A 249 -24.22 -8.69 -4.64
C ILE A 249 -25.71 -8.87 -4.39
N ALA A 250 -26.06 -9.33 -3.19
CA ALA A 250 -27.43 -9.67 -2.81
C ALA A 250 -28.05 -8.69 -1.80
N SER A 251 -27.23 -8.00 -1.00
CA SER A 251 -27.73 -7.07 0.02
C SER A 251 -27.72 -5.62 -0.49
N GLU A 252 -28.74 -4.85 -0.09
CA GLU A 252 -28.81 -3.41 -0.37
C GLU A 252 -27.64 -2.65 0.27
N ASP A 253 -27.18 -3.10 1.45
CA ASP A 253 -26.03 -2.52 2.14
C ASP A 253 -24.72 -2.70 1.35
N ASP A 254 -24.48 -3.89 0.79
CA ASP A 254 -23.33 -4.14 -0.08
C ASP A 254 -23.39 -3.28 -1.35
N GLU A 255 -24.58 -3.17 -1.97
CA GLU A 255 -24.77 -2.33 -3.15
C GLU A 255 -24.50 -0.85 -2.82
N ALA A 256 -25.08 -0.34 -1.74
CA ALA A 256 -24.91 1.04 -1.29
C ALA A 256 -23.45 1.34 -0.96
N ARG A 257 -22.77 0.45 -0.24
CA ARG A 257 -21.35 0.57 0.09
C ARG A 257 -20.50 0.61 -1.18
N LEU A 258 -20.69 -0.35 -2.09
CA LEU A 258 -19.94 -0.40 -3.33
C LEU A 258 -20.16 0.87 -4.15
N ARG A 259 -21.42 1.26 -4.38
CA ARG A 259 -21.76 2.46 -5.14
C ARG A 259 -21.12 3.72 -4.56
N ASN A 260 -21.10 3.84 -3.23
CA ASN A 260 -20.46 4.96 -2.54
C ASN A 260 -18.94 4.97 -2.74
N LEU A 261 -18.27 3.80 -2.71
CA LEU A 261 -16.83 3.70 -2.98
C LEU A 261 -16.49 4.08 -4.42
N VAL A 262 -17.31 3.65 -5.40
CA VAL A 262 -17.12 4.06 -6.80
C VAL A 262 -17.36 5.56 -6.96
N LYS A 263 -18.35 6.14 -6.27
CA LYS A 263 -18.58 7.59 -6.26
C LYS A 263 -17.39 8.35 -5.69
N GLN A 264 -16.90 7.96 -4.52
CA GLN A 264 -15.70 8.59 -3.92
C GLN A 264 -14.49 8.47 -4.83
N HIS A 265 -14.34 7.34 -5.53
CA HIS A 265 -13.28 7.19 -6.52
C HIS A 265 -13.43 8.21 -7.66
N VAL A 266 -14.63 8.41 -8.22
CA VAL A 266 -14.88 9.43 -9.24
C VAL A 266 -14.59 10.84 -8.72
N ASP A 267 -15.03 11.15 -7.50
CA ASP A 267 -14.83 12.46 -6.88
C ASP A 267 -13.34 12.75 -6.64
N ALA A 268 -12.56 11.72 -6.25
CA ALA A 268 -11.13 11.82 -5.98
C ALA A 268 -10.27 11.82 -7.25
N THR A 269 -10.61 11.00 -8.24
CA THR A 269 -9.73 10.72 -9.40
C THR A 269 -10.19 11.37 -10.70
N GLU A 270 -11.41 11.89 -10.75
CA GLU A 270 -12.06 12.38 -11.96
C GLU A 270 -12.17 11.30 -13.07
N SER A 271 -12.09 10.01 -12.70
CA SER A 271 -12.11 8.88 -13.63
C SER A 271 -13.35 8.88 -14.52
N LYS A 272 -13.11 8.95 -15.85
CA LYS A 272 -14.17 8.84 -16.86
C LYS A 272 -14.76 7.43 -16.90
N TRP A 273 -13.92 6.41 -16.67
CA TRP A 273 -14.34 5.01 -16.65
C TRP A 273 -15.30 4.75 -15.50
N ALA A 274 -14.89 5.06 -14.27
CA ALA A 274 -15.72 4.87 -13.08
C ALA A 274 -17.01 5.72 -13.14
N ARG A 275 -16.96 6.91 -13.74
CA ARG A 275 -18.16 7.73 -14.00
C ARG A 275 -19.15 7.00 -14.91
N GLY A 276 -18.69 6.43 -16.03
CA GLY A 276 -19.55 5.64 -16.92
C GLY A 276 -20.19 4.44 -16.22
N LEU A 277 -19.46 3.76 -15.32
CA LEU A 277 -20.00 2.67 -14.51
C LEU A 277 -21.13 3.14 -13.56
N LEU A 278 -21.01 4.35 -13.01
CA LEU A 278 -22.06 4.95 -12.16
C LEU A 278 -23.29 5.42 -12.96
N GLU A 279 -23.08 5.94 -14.16
CA GLU A 279 -24.18 6.36 -15.05
C GLU A 279 -25.05 5.17 -15.47
N SER A 280 -24.42 4.03 -15.77
CA SER A 280 -25.10 2.76 -16.09
C SER A 280 -25.15 1.81 -14.88
N TRP A 281 -25.39 2.33 -13.66
CA TRP A 281 -25.26 1.54 -12.43
C TRP A 281 -26.12 0.26 -12.40
N ASN A 282 -27.37 0.32 -12.88
CA ASN A 282 -28.30 -0.80 -12.85
C ASN A 282 -27.81 -2.02 -13.64
N GLU A 283 -27.11 -1.78 -14.75
CA GLU A 283 -26.47 -2.82 -15.56
C GLU A 283 -25.13 -3.22 -14.96
N THR A 284 -24.33 -2.21 -14.58
CA THR A 284 -22.98 -2.39 -14.04
C THR A 284 -23.00 -3.27 -12.78
N LYS A 285 -23.94 -3.07 -11.86
CA LYS A 285 -24.03 -3.84 -10.62
C LYS A 285 -24.22 -5.34 -10.85
N GLN A 286 -24.85 -5.74 -11.96
CA GLN A 286 -25.05 -7.14 -12.31
C GLN A 286 -23.73 -7.83 -12.72
N CYS A 287 -22.74 -7.07 -13.16
CA CYS A 287 -21.41 -7.56 -13.52
C CYS A 287 -20.44 -7.60 -12.33
N PHE A 288 -20.83 -7.10 -11.16
CA PHE A 288 -19.99 -7.20 -9.98
C PHE A 288 -20.13 -8.56 -9.30
N LEU A 289 -19.00 -9.06 -8.82
CA LEU A 289 -18.90 -10.20 -7.91
C LEU A 289 -18.29 -9.74 -6.60
N LYS A 290 -18.86 -10.19 -5.49
CA LYS A 290 -18.33 -10.03 -4.14
C LYS A 290 -17.48 -11.25 -3.81
N VAL A 291 -16.19 -11.03 -3.60
CA VAL A 291 -15.23 -12.04 -3.16
C VAL A 291 -15.04 -11.92 -1.65
N VAL A 292 -15.30 -13.01 -0.95
CA VAL A 292 -15.19 -13.11 0.51
C VAL A 292 -14.53 -14.42 0.93
N PRO A 293 -13.87 -14.46 2.09
CA PRO A 293 -13.42 -15.71 2.69
C PRO A 293 -14.60 -16.66 2.97
N LYS A 294 -14.30 -17.95 2.98
CA LYS A 294 -15.25 -19.02 3.32
C LYS A 294 -15.47 -19.16 4.82
#